data_AF-A0A952EVL0-F1
#
_entry.id   AF-A0A952EVL0-F1
#
_cell.length_a   1.000
_cell.length_b   1.000
_cell.length_c   1.000
_cell.angle_alpha   90.00
_cell.angle_beta   90.00
_cell.angle_gamma   90.00
#
_symmetry.space_group_name_H-M   'P 1'
#
loop_
_entity.id
_entity.type
_entity.pdbx_description
1 polymer ?
#
loop_
_entity_poly.entity_id
_entity_poly.type
_entity_poly.pdbx_seq_one_letter_code
_entity_poly.pdbx_strand_id
1 'polypeptide(L)'
;AVLVVGGILLLVVLAAIQSAYLVGVLDIANGQPVTIGSFFKPRQVGSVVIATLIIGIAGIIGSLCFILGIVISIFTLFATVAIVDRGLSPIDGIKASIDITKANFVQVLLTWLVAGVTVIVGAIVCGVGLLVAVPVAALITVYAYRRLTGGQIAELNPQPLPPQPPPQQFGPPQQ
;
A
#
# COMPACT_ATOMS: atom_id res chain seq x y z
N ALA A 1 20.11 26.37 16.59
CA ALA A 1 20.01 27.77 16.14
C ALA A 1 20.45 27.95 14.68
N VAL A 2 21.72 27.68 14.34
CA VAL A 2 22.25 27.88 12.97
C VAL A 2 21.46 27.14 11.88
N LEU A 3 21.09 25.87 12.10
CA LEU A 3 20.30 25.09 11.13
C LEU A 3 18.89 25.66 10.91
N VAL A 4 18.26 26.19 11.96
CA VAL A 4 16.91 26.77 11.88
C VAL A 4 16.96 28.09 11.11
N VAL A 5 17.92 28.96 11.43
CA VAL A 5 18.12 30.24 10.74
C VAL A 5 18.50 30.01 9.28
N GLY A 6 19.43 29.09 9.01
CA GLY A 6 19.82 28.71 7.65
C GLY A 6 18.66 28.13 6.84
N GLY A 7 17.83 27.29 7.46
CA GLY A 7 16.63 26.72 6.82
C GLY A 7 15.58 27.77 6.47
N ILE A 8 15.34 28.73 7.37
CA ILE A 8 14.42 29.85 7.11
C ILE A 8 14.95 30.72 5.97
N LEU A 9 16.24 31.07 5.98
CA LEU A 9 16.85 31.86 4.91
C LEU A 9 16.76 31.15 3.56
N LEU A 10 17.06 29.85 3.52
CA LEU A 10 16.93 29.04 2.31
C LEU A 10 15.49 29.01 1.81
N LEU A 11 14.51 28.85 2.70
CA LEU A 11 13.08 28.85 2.35
C LEU A 11 12.70 30.19 1.70
N VAL A 12 13.09 31.32 2.28
CA VAL A 12 12.79 32.65 1.73
C VAL A 12 13.43 32.84 0.35
N VAL A 13 14.69 32.40 0.16
CA VAL A 13 15.37 32.46 -1.13
C VAL A 13 14.65 31.62 -2.18
N LEU A 14 14.30 30.37 -1.84
CA LEU A 14 13.56 29.48 -2.75
C LEU A 14 12.17 30.03 -3.09
N ALA A 15 11.45 30.57 -2.12
CA ALA A 15 10.14 31.19 -2.34
C ALA A 15 10.26 32.43 -3.25
N ALA A 16 11.31 33.24 -3.09
CA ALA A 16 11.57 34.38 -3.96
C ALA A 16 11.83 33.93 -5.40
N ILE A 17 12.72 32.94 -5.60
CA ILE A 17 13.03 32.37 -6.92
C ILE A 17 11.76 31.77 -7.55
N GLN A 18 11.01 30.96 -6.80
CA GLN A 18 9.76 30.34 -7.26
C GLN A 18 8.72 31.38 -7.67
N SER A 19 8.54 32.43 -6.85
CA SER A 19 7.59 33.51 -7.14
C SER A 19 7.96 34.26 -8.42
N ALA A 20 9.24 34.57 -8.61
CA ALA A 20 9.71 35.30 -9.79
C ALA A 20 9.63 34.44 -11.07
N TYR A 21 9.93 33.14 -10.96
CA TYR A 21 9.74 32.18 -12.04
C TYR A 21 8.28 32.09 -12.47
N LEU A 22 7.36 31.92 -11.52
CA LEU A 22 5.93 31.82 -11.81
C LEU A 22 5.36 33.11 -12.40
N VAL A 23 5.83 34.28 -11.96
CA VAL A 23 5.45 35.56 -12.59
C VAL A 23 5.84 35.59 -14.06
N GLY A 24 7.09 35.25 -14.40
CA GLY A 24 7.53 35.23 -15.80
C GLY A 24 6.75 34.24 -16.68
N VAL A 25 6.47 33.04 -16.17
CA VAL A 25 5.68 32.02 -16.89
C VAL A 25 4.22 32.48 -17.06
N LEU A 26 3.63 33.10 -16.05
CA LEU A 26 2.27 33.64 -16.13
C LEU A 26 2.20 34.81 -17.12
N ASP A 27 3.21 35.68 -17.16
CA ASP A 27 3.27 36.81 -18.10
C ASP A 27 3.34 36.32 -19.55
N ILE A 28 4.12 35.26 -19.84
CA ILE A 28 4.12 34.59 -21.17
C ILE A 28 2.73 34.05 -21.50
N ALA A 29 2.10 33.34 -20.56
CA ALA A 29 0.76 32.78 -20.76
C ALA A 29 -0.30 33.87 -21.03
N ASN A 30 -0.10 35.07 -20.48
CA ASN A 30 -0.93 36.26 -20.69
C ASN A 30 -0.57 37.06 -21.96
N GLY A 31 0.37 36.57 -22.78
CA GLY A 31 0.82 37.25 -24.00
C GLY A 31 1.60 38.54 -23.75
N GLN A 32 2.12 38.75 -22.54
CA GLN A 32 2.92 39.93 -22.20
C GLN A 32 4.36 39.74 -22.69
N PRO A 33 5.03 40.81 -23.18
CA PRO A 33 6.43 40.74 -23.55
C PRO A 33 7.29 40.49 -22.30
N VAL A 34 7.95 39.34 -22.24
CA VAL A 34 8.89 39.02 -21.16
C VAL A 34 10.31 39.36 -21.53
N THR A 35 11.03 39.99 -20.61
CA THR A 35 12.48 40.19 -20.69
C THR A 35 13.14 39.34 -19.61
N ILE A 36 14.46 39.10 -19.70
CA ILE A 36 15.21 38.38 -18.65
C ILE A 36 14.96 39.02 -17.26
N GLY A 37 14.82 40.35 -17.19
CA GLY A 37 14.48 41.07 -15.96
C GLY A 37 13.10 40.78 -15.35
N SER A 38 12.14 40.23 -16.11
CA SER A 38 10.83 39.83 -15.58
C SER A 38 10.94 38.64 -14.62
N PHE A 39 11.92 37.76 -14.83
CA PHE A 39 12.21 36.60 -13.96
C PHE A 39 12.97 36.97 -12.67
N PHE A 40 13.34 38.24 -12.50
CA PHE A 40 13.99 38.77 -11.30
C PHE A 40 13.08 39.73 -10.52
N LYS A 41 11.76 39.73 -10.80
CA LYS A 41 10.75 40.52 -10.08
C LYS A 41 9.88 39.61 -9.19
N PRO A 42 10.40 39.12 -8.06
CA PRO A 42 9.61 38.32 -7.13
C PRO A 42 8.45 39.15 -6.60
N ARG A 43 7.23 38.64 -6.76
CA ARG A 43 5.99 39.26 -6.24
C ARG A 43 5.38 38.33 -5.21
N GLN A 44 4.84 38.90 -4.13
CA GLN A 44 4.16 38.14 -3.07
C GLN A 44 5.02 37.05 -2.41
N VAL A 45 6.34 37.26 -2.27
CA VAL A 45 7.27 36.31 -1.63
C VAL A 45 6.77 35.87 -0.27
N GLY A 46 6.27 36.80 0.57
CA GLY A 46 5.72 36.47 1.89
C GLY A 46 4.56 35.48 1.82
N SER A 47 3.62 35.67 0.88
CA SER A 47 2.51 34.73 0.67
C SER A 47 3.01 33.38 0.16
N VAL A 48 4.01 33.35 -0.72
CA VAL A 48 4.62 32.11 -1.22
C VAL A 48 5.35 31.37 -0.09
N VAL A 49 6.07 32.07 0.79
CA VAL A 49 6.71 31.48 1.97
C VAL A 49 5.68 30.82 2.88
N ILE A 50 4.58 31.53 3.20
CA ILE A 50 3.50 31.00 4.05
C ILE A 50 2.83 29.79 3.37
N ALA A 51 2.51 29.89 2.08
CA ALA A 51 1.89 28.81 1.33
C ALA A 51 2.80 27.57 1.27
N THR A 52 4.09 27.73 0.96
CA THR A 52 5.07 26.65 0.92
C THR A 52 5.24 25.99 2.29
N LEU A 53 5.17 26.76 3.38
CA LEU A 53 5.21 26.19 4.73
C LEU A 53 3.95 25.36 5.03
N ILE A 54 2.76 25.88 4.72
CA ILE A 54 1.49 25.18 4.91
C ILE A 54 1.46 23.88 4.09
N ILE A 55 1.80 23.96 2.80
CA ILE A 55 1.85 22.82 1.88
C ILE A 55 2.90 21.80 2.36
N GLY A 56 4.07 22.27 2.82
CA GLY A 56 5.12 21.41 3.34
C GLY A 56 4.66 20.63 4.58
N ILE A 57 4.03 21.30 5.54
CA ILE A 57 3.47 20.66 6.75
C ILE A 57 2.37 19.66 6.37
N ALA A 58 1.43 20.06 5.52
CA ALA A 58 0.37 19.18 5.03
C ALA A 58 0.96 17.95 4.31
N GLY A 59 2.01 18.13 3.52
CA GLY A 59 2.74 17.06 2.85
C GLY A 59 3.42 16.09 3.82
N ILE A 60 4.02 16.58 4.89
CA ILE A 60 4.60 15.73 5.96
C ILE A 60 3.52 14.89 6.61
N ILE A 61 2.40 15.51 7.01
CA ILE A 61 1.27 14.81 7.65
C ILE A 61 0.72 13.74 6.69
N GLY A 62 0.51 14.08 5.42
CA GLY A 62 0.04 13.15 4.40
C GLY A 62 1.01 11.98 4.19
N SER A 63 2.30 12.24 4.13
CA SER A 63 3.34 11.21 3.99
C SER A 63 3.36 10.24 5.18
N LEU A 64 3.24 10.75 6.42
CA LEU A 64 3.16 9.90 7.61
C LEU A 64 1.92 9.00 7.58
N CYS A 65 0.76 9.53 7.16
CA CYS A 65 -0.47 8.76 7.03
C CYS A 65 -0.33 7.68 5.96
N PHE A 66 0.29 8.00 4.81
CA PHE A 66 0.54 7.05 3.73
C PHE A 66 1.46 5.90 4.17
N ILE A 67 2.59 6.22 4.82
CA ILE A 67 3.53 5.22 5.35
C ILE A 67 2.84 4.34 6.40
N LEU A 68 2.07 4.94 7.31
CA LEU A 68 1.33 4.22 8.32
C LEU A 68 0.28 3.27 7.70
N GLY A 69 -0.41 3.72 6.66
CA GLY A 69 -1.36 2.89 5.91
C GLY A 69 -0.70 1.66 5.29
N ILE A 70 0.49 1.82 4.69
CA ILE A 70 1.27 0.69 4.16
C ILE A 70 1.61 -0.29 5.28
N VAL A 71 2.16 0.20 6.40
CA VAL A 71 2.52 -0.66 7.55
C VAL A 71 1.31 -1.43 8.05
N ILE A 72 0.19 -0.76 8.30
CA ILE A 72 -1.06 -1.41 8.74
C ILE A 72 -1.45 -2.50 7.74
N SER A 73 -1.48 -2.19 6.44
CA SER A 73 -1.91 -3.15 5.42
C SER A 73 -1.04 -4.41 5.32
N ILE A 74 0.27 -4.30 5.60
CA ILE A 74 1.17 -5.47 5.63
C ILE A 74 0.86 -6.32 6.86
N PHE A 75 0.75 -5.71 8.03
CA PHE A 75 0.52 -6.43 9.30
C PHE A 75 -0.88 -7.02 9.42
N THR A 76 -1.87 -6.47 8.71
CA THR A 76 -3.26 -6.96 8.69
C THR A 76 -3.60 -7.79 7.45
N LEU A 77 -2.63 -8.09 6.58
CA LEU A 77 -2.84 -8.82 5.32
C LEU A 77 -3.64 -10.12 5.50
N PHE A 78 -3.38 -10.85 6.60
CA PHE A 78 -4.01 -12.14 6.88
C PHE A 78 -5.15 -12.07 7.89
N ALA A 79 -5.51 -10.88 8.41
CA ALA A 79 -6.46 -10.75 9.51
C ALA A 79 -7.82 -11.36 9.15
N THR A 80 -8.39 -10.98 8.01
CA THR A 80 -9.68 -11.51 7.55
C THR A 80 -9.61 -13.01 7.23
N VAL A 81 -8.51 -13.47 6.64
CA VAL A 81 -8.31 -14.90 6.36
C VAL A 81 -8.29 -15.70 7.66
N ALA A 82 -7.57 -15.23 8.68
CA ALA A 82 -7.50 -15.89 9.98
C ALA A 82 -8.84 -15.89 10.73
N ILE A 83 -9.63 -14.82 10.63
CA ILE A 83 -10.98 -14.74 11.21
C ILE A 83 -11.87 -15.83 10.61
N VAL A 84 -11.89 -15.94 9.28
CA VAL A 84 -12.75 -16.89 8.57
C VAL A 84 -12.27 -18.33 8.73
N ASP A 85 -10.96 -18.58 8.60
CA ASP A 85 -10.39 -19.93 8.63
C ASP A 85 -10.45 -20.55 10.03
N ARG A 86 -10.22 -19.76 11.09
CA ARG A 86 -10.13 -20.24 12.47
C ARG A 86 -11.31 -19.84 13.36
N GLY A 87 -12.30 -19.12 12.83
CA GLY A 87 -13.45 -18.63 13.61
C GLY A 87 -13.07 -17.64 14.72
N LEU A 88 -12.03 -16.83 14.53
CA LEU A 88 -11.52 -15.90 15.54
C LEU A 88 -12.41 -14.66 15.69
N SER A 89 -12.36 -14.03 16.87
CA SER A 89 -12.89 -12.68 17.04
C SER A 89 -12.12 -11.67 16.18
N PRO A 90 -12.69 -10.48 15.87
CA PRO A 90 -11.99 -9.48 15.06
C PRO A 90 -10.62 -9.07 15.62
N ILE A 91 -10.52 -8.91 16.94
CA ILE A 91 -9.28 -8.50 17.61
C ILE A 91 -8.25 -9.64 17.56
N ASP A 92 -8.68 -10.88 17.81
CA ASP A 92 -7.77 -12.02 17.81
C ASP A 92 -7.30 -12.37 16.39
N GLY A 93 -8.13 -12.15 15.37
CA GLY A 93 -7.73 -12.25 13.97
C GLY A 93 -6.63 -11.26 13.58
N ILE A 94 -6.74 -10.01 14.03
CA ILE A 94 -5.68 -8.99 13.81
C ILE A 94 -4.39 -9.40 14.53
N LYS A 95 -4.48 -9.82 15.80
CA LYS A 95 -3.30 -10.30 16.55
C LYS A 95 -2.63 -11.48 15.85
N ALA A 96 -3.42 -12.47 15.42
CA ALA A 96 -2.90 -13.61 14.67
C ALA A 96 -2.19 -13.20 13.37
N SER A 97 -2.75 -12.24 12.62
CA SER A 97 -2.10 -11.70 11.42
C SER A 97 -0.77 -11.00 11.76
N ILE A 98 -0.74 -10.21 12.83
CA ILE A 98 0.47 -9.55 13.30
C ILE A 98 1.54 -10.58 13.70
N ASP A 99 1.16 -11.64 14.41
CA ASP A 99 2.09 -12.68 14.85
C ASP A 99 2.65 -13.49 13.67
N ILE A 100 1.80 -13.86 12.70
CA ILE A 100 2.24 -14.48 11.44
C ILE A 100 3.20 -13.56 10.69
N THR A 101 2.89 -12.27 10.61
CA THR A 101 3.71 -11.26 9.92
C THR A 101 5.05 -11.08 10.59
N LYS A 102 5.10 -10.99 11.92
CA LYS A 102 6.36 -10.87 12.68
C LYS A 102 7.25 -12.09 12.49
N ALA A 103 6.68 -13.29 12.49
CA ALA A 103 7.43 -14.52 12.31
C ALA A 103 7.96 -14.71 10.88
N ASN A 104 7.31 -14.11 9.87
CA ASN A 104 7.60 -14.34 8.45
C ASN A 104 7.62 -13.04 7.62
N PHE A 105 8.23 -11.97 8.15
CA PHE A 105 8.05 -10.62 7.61
C PHE A 105 8.37 -10.51 6.12
N VAL A 106 9.48 -11.11 5.67
CA VAL A 106 9.90 -11.06 4.25
C VAL A 106 8.88 -11.76 3.36
N GLN A 107 8.40 -12.93 3.74
CA GLN A 107 7.42 -13.70 2.98
C GLN A 107 6.07 -12.96 2.92
N VAL A 108 5.65 -12.34 4.02
CA VAL A 108 4.43 -11.53 4.06
C VAL A 108 4.58 -10.29 3.18
N LEU A 109 5.73 -9.60 3.25
CA LEU A 109 6.01 -8.42 2.42
C LEU A 109 5.99 -8.77 0.93
N LEU A 110 6.61 -9.88 0.54
CA LEU A 110 6.57 -10.36 -0.85
C LEU A 110 5.15 -10.72 -1.29
N THR A 111 4.38 -11.38 -0.42
CA THR A 111 2.97 -11.70 -0.68
C THR A 111 2.14 -10.43 -0.90
N TRP A 112 2.32 -9.44 -0.01
CA TRP A 112 1.66 -8.13 -0.08
C TRP A 112 2.01 -7.41 -1.39
N LEU A 113 3.28 -7.41 -1.79
CA LEU A 113 3.74 -6.81 -3.04
C LEU A 113 3.12 -7.50 -4.27
N VAL A 114 3.15 -8.83 -4.32
CA VAL A 114 2.60 -9.59 -5.44
C VAL A 114 1.08 -9.40 -5.54
N ALA A 115 0.37 -9.46 -4.42
CA ALA A 115 -1.07 -9.20 -4.38
C ALA A 115 -1.39 -7.75 -4.81
N GLY A 116 -0.63 -6.77 -4.31
CA GLY A 116 -0.78 -5.36 -4.66
C GLY A 116 -0.54 -5.10 -6.14
N VAL A 117 0.55 -5.63 -6.71
CA VAL A 117 0.84 -5.53 -8.16
C VAL A 117 -0.26 -6.19 -8.98
N THR A 118 -0.76 -7.36 -8.56
CA THR A 118 -1.86 -8.05 -9.24
C THR A 118 -3.09 -7.14 -9.35
N VAL A 119 -3.49 -6.51 -8.23
CA VAL A 119 -4.62 -5.58 -8.20
C VAL A 119 -4.35 -4.33 -9.04
N ILE A 120 -3.15 -3.75 -8.96
CA ILE A 120 -2.77 -2.56 -9.74
C ILE A 120 -2.83 -2.86 -11.24
N VAL A 121 -2.28 -3.98 -11.69
CA VAL A 121 -2.35 -4.41 -13.10
C VAL A 121 -3.80 -4.60 -13.53
N GLY A 122 -4.64 -5.22 -12.69
CA GLY A 122 -6.07 -5.33 -12.95
C GLY A 122 -6.78 -3.98 -13.08
N ALA A 123 -6.39 -2.99 -12.27
CA ALA A 123 -6.94 -1.64 -12.33
C ALA A 123 -6.54 -0.89 -13.61
N ILE A 124 -5.30 -1.08 -14.09
CA ILE A 124 -4.78 -0.44 -15.32
C ILE A 124 -5.61 -0.84 -16.55
N VAL A 125 -6.19 -2.04 -16.59
CA VAL A 125 -7.09 -2.51 -17.66
C VAL A 125 -8.52 -1.96 -17.46
N CYS A 126 -8.64 -0.63 -17.35
CA CYS A 126 -9.89 0.12 -17.19
C CYS A 126 -10.81 -0.39 -16.06
N GLY A 127 -10.25 -0.97 -15.00
CA GLY A 127 -11.00 -1.54 -13.87
C GLY A 127 -11.72 -2.87 -14.14
N VAL A 128 -11.93 -3.28 -15.40
CA VAL A 128 -12.53 -4.60 -15.73
C VAL A 128 -11.62 -5.73 -15.27
N GLY A 129 -10.30 -5.53 -15.37
CA GLY A 129 -9.31 -6.48 -14.88
C GLY A 129 -9.40 -6.76 -13.38
N LEU A 130 -10.04 -5.89 -12.57
CA LEU A 130 -10.23 -6.13 -11.14
C LEU A 130 -11.15 -7.32 -10.85
N LEU A 131 -12.09 -7.63 -11.74
CA LEU A 131 -12.97 -8.80 -11.58
C LEU A 131 -12.19 -10.11 -11.50
N VAL A 132 -11.01 -10.16 -12.13
CA VAL A 132 -10.11 -11.32 -12.10
C VAL A 132 -8.95 -11.08 -11.13
N ALA A 133 -8.40 -9.88 -11.08
CA ALA A 133 -7.25 -9.59 -10.24
C ALA A 133 -7.56 -9.71 -8.73
N VAL A 134 -8.75 -9.28 -8.29
CA VAL A 134 -9.16 -9.40 -6.87
C VAL A 134 -9.25 -10.87 -6.43
N PRO A 135 -9.97 -11.78 -7.11
CA PRO A 135 -9.98 -13.19 -6.71
C PRO A 135 -8.61 -13.84 -6.82
N VAL A 136 -7.78 -13.47 -7.80
CA VAL A 136 -6.40 -13.98 -7.91
C VAL A 136 -5.54 -13.51 -6.72
N ALA A 137 -5.61 -12.22 -6.35
CA ALA A 137 -4.92 -11.69 -5.17
C ALA A 137 -5.40 -12.35 -3.87
N ALA A 138 -6.70 -12.66 -3.76
CA ALA A 138 -7.25 -13.40 -2.64
C ALA A 138 -6.67 -14.83 -2.58
N LEU A 139 -6.58 -15.54 -3.70
CA LEU A 139 -5.96 -16.87 -3.77
C LEU A 139 -4.49 -16.84 -3.37
N ILE A 140 -3.73 -15.86 -3.86
CA ILE A 140 -2.32 -15.64 -3.47
C ILE A 140 -2.22 -15.45 -1.94
N THR A 141 -3.10 -14.63 -1.37
CA THR A 141 -3.12 -14.35 0.07
C THR A 141 -3.48 -15.59 0.88
N VAL A 142 -4.50 -16.35 0.49
CA VAL A 142 -4.91 -17.59 1.18
C VAL A 142 -3.83 -18.68 1.06
N TYR A 143 -3.22 -18.84 -0.12
CA TYR A 143 -2.12 -19.76 -0.32
C TYR A 143 -0.94 -19.44 0.59
N ALA A 144 -0.51 -18.17 0.64
CA ALA A 144 0.56 -17.74 1.51
C ALA A 144 0.21 -17.96 2.99
N TYR A 145 -1.02 -17.61 3.39
CA TYR A 145 -1.53 -17.87 4.74
C TYR A 145 -1.41 -19.35 5.12
N ARG A 146 -1.91 -20.26 4.28
CA ARG A 146 -1.84 -21.70 4.55
C ARG A 146 -0.40 -22.20 4.59
N ARG A 147 0.46 -21.72 3.69
CA ARG A 147 1.88 -22.09 3.66
C ARG A 147 2.63 -21.64 4.91
N LEU A 148 2.37 -20.43 5.40
CA LEU A 148 3.03 -19.88 6.59
C LEU A 148 2.50 -20.46 7.91
N THR A 149 1.28 -21.00 7.91
CA THR A 149 0.64 -21.57 9.09
C THR A 149 0.63 -23.10 9.12
N GLY A 150 1.16 -23.75 8.08
CA GLY A 150 1.17 -25.22 7.97
C GLY A 150 -0.20 -25.82 7.64
N GLY A 151 -1.13 -25.02 7.11
CA GLY A 151 -2.46 -25.49 6.70
C GLY A 151 -2.43 -26.34 5.42
N GLN A 152 -3.54 -27.04 5.14
CA GLN A 152 -3.64 -27.94 3.98
C GLN A 152 -3.60 -27.19 2.65
N ILE A 153 -2.66 -27.53 1.78
CA ILE A 153 -2.53 -26.95 0.43
C ILE A 153 -2.90 -28.05 -0.58
N ALA A 154 -3.62 -27.69 -1.64
CA ALA A 154 -3.92 -28.63 -2.71
C ALA A 154 -2.62 -29.13 -3.36
N GLU A 155 -2.52 -30.44 -3.60
CA GLU A 155 -1.36 -31.04 -4.25
C GLU A 155 -1.26 -30.56 -5.70
N LEU A 156 -0.03 -30.27 -6.18
CA LEU A 156 0.20 -29.85 -7.57
C LEU A 156 -0.15 -30.95 -8.60
N ASN A 157 -0.19 -32.20 -8.18
CA ASN A 157 -0.52 -33.35 -9.04
C ASN A 157 -1.66 -34.15 -8.40
N PRO A 158 -2.90 -34.05 -8.90
CA PRO A 158 -3.99 -34.89 -8.43
C PRO A 158 -3.75 -36.33 -8.90
N GLN A 159 -3.05 -37.12 -8.09
CA GLN A 159 -3.09 -38.57 -8.23
C GLN A 159 -4.54 -39.01 -8.02
N PRO A 160 -5.09 -39.94 -8.82
CA PRO A 160 -6.39 -40.54 -8.54
C PRO A 160 -6.37 -41.06 -7.10
N LEU A 161 -7.38 -40.68 -6.30
CA LEU A 161 -7.54 -41.20 -4.94
C LEU A 161 -7.39 -42.72 -4.97
N PRO A 162 -6.62 -43.34 -4.06
CA PRO A 162 -6.60 -44.79 -3.93
C PRO A 162 -8.04 -45.30 -3.82
N PRO A 163 -8.40 -46.42 -4.49
CA PRO A 163 -9.73 -46.99 -4.38
C PRO A 163 -10.14 -47.09 -2.92
N GLN A 164 -11.27 -46.48 -2.55
CA GLN A 164 -11.77 -46.56 -1.18
C GLN A 164 -11.94 -48.04 -0.82
N PRO A 165 -11.54 -48.48 0.40
CA PRO A 165 -11.86 -49.82 0.85
C PRO A 165 -13.37 -50.05 0.73
N PRO A 166 -13.82 -51.25 0.31
CA PRO A 166 -15.24 -51.58 0.33
C PRO A 166 -15.82 -51.22 1.69
N PRO A 167 -17.05 -50.65 1.77
CA PRO A 167 -17.71 -50.42 3.03
C PRO A 167 -17.61 -51.71 3.86
N GLN A 168 -16.97 -51.64 5.03
CA GLN A 168 -16.95 -52.79 5.92
C GLN A 168 -18.40 -53.03 6.33
N GLN A 169 -19.02 -54.05 5.73
CA GLN A 169 -20.25 -54.63 6.23
C GLN A 169 -19.90 -55.20 7.60
N PHE A 170 -20.08 -54.38 8.63
CA PHE A 170 -20.15 -54.87 9.99
C PHE A 170 -21.30 -55.86 10.01
N GLY A 171 -20.96 -57.15 9.99
CA GLY A 171 -21.93 -58.22 10.16
C GLY A 171 -22.67 -58.03 11.48
N PRO A 172 -23.91 -58.55 11.59
CA PRO A 172 -24.66 -58.45 12.84
C PRO A 172 -23.82 -59.04 13.99
N PRO A 173 -23.88 -58.42 15.19
CA PRO A 173 -23.14 -58.91 16.35
C PRO A 173 -23.46 -60.39 16.57
N GLN A 174 -22.42 -61.21 16.65
CA GLN A 174 -22.54 -62.62 17.01
C GLN A 174 -23.12 -62.67 18.43
N GLN A 175 -24.33 -63.23 18.55
CA GLN A 175 -25.01 -63.46 19.83
C GLN A 175 -24.30 -64.56 20.63
#